data_AF-W2K2Q0-F1
#
_entry.id   AF-W2K2Q0-F1
#
_cell.length_a   1.000
_cell.length_b   1.000
_cell.length_c   1.000
_cell.angle_alpha   90.00
_cell.angle_beta   90.00
_cell.angle_gamma   90.00
#
_symmetry.space_group_name_H-M   'P 1'
#
loop_
_entity.id
_entity.type
_entity.pdbx_description
1 polymer ?
#
loop_
_entity_poly.entity_id
_entity_poly.type
_entity_poly.pdbx_seq_one_letter_code
_entity_poly.pdbx_strand_id
1 'polypeptide(L)'
;MNGNGSGEGDGSGNQAGLRETPIDNPYVVFRGPPDYTFASLPYVETRYADIADYYSRDHIFRLTSPYDCSQANSVVDINAGAGVTNITPESADGTLQSARWFNYYSGLYNYYHVVSCQYNVFVENLSTEPLWVYRLFYNDDQPNTLASNDDMQLWPNTMYHYLDRRALAITGTGKVEVAGEHPDDTINAENINSTALIDNFENTNMVANNGVSKCVISGEYRTGQHTREIRLDSSVENWTATNTNPLLPEKLLIRVKPVNDTVRLNSATSSGDDLKYKIVVKLNYLVEFKELPVGLRYPVQRQPLTVTIAADVESTN
;
A
#
# COMPACT_ATOMS: atom_id res chain seq x y z
N MET A 1 23.02 59.76 -41.07
CA MET A 1 23.72 60.08 -39.80
C MET A 1 22.75 60.84 -38.93
N ASN A 2 22.41 60.48 -37.69
CA ASN A 2 22.46 59.23 -36.93
C ASN A 2 21.35 59.40 -35.86
N GLY A 3 20.61 58.34 -35.56
CA GLY A 3 19.35 58.42 -34.80
C GLY A 3 19.47 58.56 -33.28
N ASN A 4 18.38 59.09 -32.72
CA ASN A 4 17.86 59.09 -31.34
C ASN A 4 18.38 58.02 -30.35
N GLY A 5 18.60 58.45 -29.10
CA GLY A 5 17.65 58.16 -28.02
C GLY A 5 17.92 56.96 -27.11
N SER A 6 18.32 57.30 -25.87
CA SER A 6 17.96 56.68 -24.57
C SER A 6 18.01 55.17 -24.40
N GLY A 7 18.80 54.72 -23.41
CA GLY A 7 18.52 53.50 -22.68
C GLY A 7 19.76 52.95 -22.01
N GLU A 8 19.89 53.20 -20.71
CA GLU A 8 20.64 52.35 -19.78
C GLU A 8 20.21 52.78 -18.37
N GLY A 9 19.10 52.18 -17.92
CA GLY A 9 18.77 52.15 -16.51
C GLY A 9 19.74 51.18 -15.85
N ASP A 10 20.63 51.73 -15.03
CA ASP A 10 21.64 50.98 -14.30
C ASP A 10 20.99 49.84 -13.50
N GLY A 11 21.45 48.62 -13.78
CA GLY A 11 21.16 47.44 -12.99
C GLY A 11 21.66 47.58 -11.55
N SER A 12 21.17 46.72 -10.66
CA SER A 12 21.27 46.78 -9.18
C SER A 12 22.68 46.71 -8.55
N GLY A 13 23.76 46.93 -9.32
CA GLY A 13 25.06 47.31 -8.77
C GLY A 13 25.75 46.33 -7.83
N ASN A 14 25.33 45.05 -7.74
CA ASN A 14 25.96 44.06 -6.88
C ASN A 14 26.81 43.05 -7.67
N GLN A 15 28.13 43.25 -7.64
CA GLN A 15 29.13 42.25 -8.03
C GLN A 15 29.34 41.23 -6.90
N ALA A 16 28.50 40.21 -6.83
CA ALA A 16 28.82 38.85 -6.36
C ALA A 16 27.52 38.09 -6.04
N GLY A 17 27.17 37.12 -6.89
CA GLY A 17 26.32 35.99 -6.55
C GLY A 17 24.85 36.32 -6.25
N LEU A 18 24.01 36.18 -7.27
CA LEU A 18 22.69 35.52 -7.25
C LEU A 18 22.11 35.71 -8.66
N ARG A 19 22.23 34.68 -9.51
CA ARG A 19 21.50 34.65 -10.79
C ARG A 19 20.02 34.56 -10.43
N GLU A 20 19.26 35.63 -10.69
CA GLU A 20 17.80 35.59 -10.56
C GLU A 20 17.26 34.42 -11.37
N THR A 21 16.32 33.65 -10.79
CA THR A 21 15.60 32.61 -11.53
C THR A 21 14.89 33.30 -12.71
N PRO A 22 15.13 32.89 -13.97
CA PRO A 22 14.48 33.49 -15.12
C PRO A 22 12.96 33.49 -14.96
N ILE A 23 12.31 34.58 -15.39
CA ILE A 23 10.85 34.66 -15.42
C ILE A 23 10.35 33.79 -16.58
N ASP A 24 9.42 32.87 -16.29
CA ASP A 24 8.79 32.04 -17.32
C ASP A 24 7.89 32.88 -18.24
N ASN A 25 7.90 32.55 -19.54
CA ASN A 25 7.01 33.21 -20.51
C ASN A 25 5.56 32.71 -20.31
N PRO A 26 4.60 33.58 -19.96
CA PRO A 26 3.23 33.15 -19.75
C PRO A 26 2.53 32.93 -21.10
N TYR A 27 2.61 31.70 -21.62
CA TYR A 27 1.87 31.30 -22.83
C TYR A 27 0.35 31.33 -22.64
N VAL A 28 -0.14 31.16 -21.40
CA VAL A 28 -1.56 31.19 -21.04
C VAL A 28 -1.72 32.00 -19.75
N VAL A 29 -2.66 32.94 -19.74
CA VAL A 29 -2.95 33.80 -18.59
C VAL A 29 -4.36 33.52 -18.11
N PHE A 30 -4.49 33.05 -16.86
CA PHE A 30 -5.78 32.77 -16.23
C PHE A 30 -6.20 33.94 -15.33
N ARG A 31 -7.51 34.24 -15.29
CA ARG A 31 -8.09 35.28 -14.42
C ARG A 31 -8.71 34.68 -13.16
N GLY A 32 -8.02 33.70 -12.57
CA GLY A 32 -8.50 32.84 -11.49
C GLY A 32 -7.96 31.42 -11.67
N PRO A 33 -8.39 30.44 -10.84
CA PRO A 33 -8.14 29.03 -11.11
C PRO A 33 -8.69 28.62 -12.49
N PRO A 34 -8.03 27.72 -13.23
CA PRO A 34 -8.56 27.21 -14.49
C PRO A 34 -9.81 26.35 -14.27
N ASP A 35 -10.67 26.20 -15.28
CA ASP A 35 -11.92 25.39 -15.19
C ASP A 35 -11.67 23.89 -14.97
N TYR A 36 -10.48 23.44 -15.32
CA TYR A 36 -9.98 22.10 -15.07
C TYR A 36 -8.47 22.16 -14.82
N THR A 37 -7.94 21.15 -14.14
CA THR A 37 -6.50 21.00 -13.96
C THR A 37 -6.12 19.53 -13.80
N PHE A 38 -4.86 19.22 -14.11
CA PHE A 38 -4.27 17.92 -13.80
C PHE A 38 -3.31 18.08 -12.62
N ALA A 39 -3.39 17.14 -11.68
CA ALA A 39 -2.51 17.12 -10.53
C ALA A 39 -1.98 15.72 -10.26
N SER A 40 -0.73 15.63 -9.83
CA SER A 40 -0.18 14.41 -9.25
C SER A 40 -0.39 14.45 -7.73
N LEU A 41 -1.06 13.45 -7.17
CA LEU A 41 -1.32 13.36 -5.74
C LEU A 41 -0.64 12.10 -5.18
N PRO A 42 0.42 12.25 -4.36
CA PRO A 42 1.07 11.13 -3.72
C PRO A 42 0.34 10.74 -2.43
N TYR A 43 0.26 9.44 -2.18
CA TYR A 43 -0.20 8.81 -0.94
C TYR A 43 0.88 7.84 -0.46
N VAL A 44 1.14 7.83 0.85
CA VAL A 44 2.09 6.91 1.47
C VAL A 44 1.50 6.40 2.76
N GLU A 45 1.48 5.08 2.92
CA GLU A 45 1.06 4.42 4.13
C GLU A 45 2.08 3.38 4.54
N THR A 46 2.35 3.30 5.85
CA THR A 46 3.19 2.24 6.43
C THR A 46 2.37 1.53 7.50
N ARG A 47 2.28 0.21 7.41
CA ARG A 47 1.63 -0.62 8.42
C ARG A 47 2.62 -1.67 8.94
N TYR A 48 2.51 -1.97 10.22
CA TYR A 48 3.18 -3.09 10.85
C TYR A 48 2.14 -4.14 11.22
N ALA A 49 2.48 -5.39 10.97
CA ALA A 49 1.75 -6.55 11.42
C ALA A 49 2.60 -7.25 12.48
N ASP A 50 1.99 -7.52 13.62
CA ASP A 50 2.47 -8.43 14.64
C ASP A 50 1.24 -9.15 15.18
N ILE A 51 0.86 -10.24 14.52
CA ILE A 51 -0.38 -10.96 14.84
C ILE A 51 -0.08 -12.46 14.92
N ALA A 52 -0.66 -13.12 15.91
CA ALA A 52 -0.61 -14.56 16.08
C ALA A 52 -1.83 -15.26 15.45
N ASP A 53 -1.64 -16.53 15.07
CA ASP A 53 -2.71 -17.44 14.62
C ASP A 53 -3.62 -16.86 13.52
N TYR A 54 -3.03 -16.41 12.41
CA TYR A 54 -3.76 -15.66 11.38
C TYR A 54 -3.77 -16.37 10.02
N TYR A 55 -4.97 -16.59 9.46
CA TYR A 55 -5.10 -17.35 8.20
C TYR A 55 -4.81 -16.54 6.94
N SER A 56 -5.30 -15.30 6.92
CA SER A 56 -5.05 -14.36 5.83
C SER A 56 -5.27 -12.93 6.31
N ARG A 57 -4.37 -12.03 5.92
CA ARG A 57 -4.50 -10.60 6.17
C ARG A 57 -4.47 -9.83 4.87
N ASP A 58 -5.55 -9.12 4.60
CA ASP A 58 -5.72 -8.34 3.39
C ASP A 58 -5.42 -6.86 3.64
N HIS A 59 -4.69 -6.25 2.71
CA HIS A 59 -4.53 -4.81 2.60
C HIS A 59 -5.11 -4.37 1.26
N ILE A 60 -6.12 -3.51 1.31
CA ILE A 60 -6.89 -3.14 0.14
C ILE A 60 -6.73 -1.64 -0.11
N PHE A 61 -6.43 -1.28 -1.36
CA PHE A 61 -6.22 0.10 -1.78
C PHE A 61 -7.08 0.43 -3.00
N ARG A 62 -7.71 1.60 -3.01
CA ARG A 62 -8.51 2.08 -4.14
C ARG A 62 -7.61 2.78 -5.14
N LEU A 63 -7.45 2.21 -6.33
CA LEU A 63 -6.64 2.81 -7.39
C LEU A 63 -7.40 3.94 -8.10
N THR A 64 -8.71 4.00 -7.91
CA THR A 64 -9.64 4.97 -8.50
C THR A 64 -9.97 6.16 -7.60
N SER A 65 -9.54 6.17 -6.33
CA SER A 65 -9.95 7.20 -5.37
C SER A 65 -8.77 7.81 -4.60
N PRO A 66 -8.36 9.05 -4.92
CA PRO A 66 -7.48 9.85 -4.08
C PRO A 66 -8.22 10.50 -2.90
N TYR A 67 -9.57 10.45 -2.90
CA TYR A 67 -10.41 10.90 -1.79
C TYR A 67 -10.28 9.96 -0.59
N ASP A 68 -10.29 8.65 -0.85
CA ASP A 68 -10.07 7.62 0.15
C ASP A 68 -9.23 6.47 -0.43
N CYS A 69 -7.92 6.54 -0.19
CA CYS A 69 -6.92 5.71 -0.86
C CYS A 69 -6.91 4.26 -0.36
N SER A 70 -7.33 4.01 0.88
CA SER A 70 -7.34 2.68 1.48
C SER A 70 -8.75 2.25 1.88
N GLN A 71 -9.06 0.98 1.65
CA GLN A 71 -10.32 0.38 2.07
C GLN A 71 -10.16 -0.21 3.47
N ALA A 72 -11.19 -0.07 4.29
CA ALA A 72 -11.19 -0.63 5.63
C ALA A 72 -11.43 -2.15 5.60
N ASN A 73 -10.79 -2.85 6.53
CA ASN A 73 -10.96 -4.29 6.74
C ASN A 73 -11.27 -4.53 8.22
N SER A 74 -12.06 -5.56 8.52
CA SER A 74 -12.37 -5.97 9.89
C SER A 74 -11.95 -7.41 10.13
N VAL A 75 -11.53 -7.71 11.36
CA VAL A 75 -11.22 -9.09 11.76
C VAL A 75 -12.53 -9.85 11.92
N VAL A 76 -12.62 -11.01 11.28
CA VAL A 76 -13.73 -11.94 11.42
C VAL A 76 -13.18 -13.29 11.85
N ASP A 77 -13.74 -13.83 12.94
CA ASP A 77 -13.53 -15.23 13.30
C ASP A 77 -14.53 -16.08 12.51
N ILE A 78 -14.03 -17.03 11.73
CA ILE A 78 -14.85 -17.92 10.91
C ILE A 78 -15.28 -19.18 11.66
N ASN A 79 -14.80 -19.40 12.89
CA ASN A 79 -15.28 -20.48 13.72
C ASN A 79 -16.61 -20.08 14.38
N ALA A 80 -17.61 -20.94 14.25
CA ALA A 80 -18.90 -20.81 14.95
C ALA A 80 -18.89 -21.53 16.31
N GLY A 81 -17.78 -22.19 16.67
CA GLY A 81 -17.66 -23.10 17.82
C GLY A 81 -16.31 -22.97 18.54
N ALA A 82 -15.61 -24.09 18.74
CA ALA A 82 -14.33 -24.11 19.46
C ALA A 82 -13.15 -23.62 18.57
N GLY A 83 -12.17 -22.96 19.20
CA GLY A 83 -10.98 -22.39 18.56
C GLY A 83 -11.20 -21.02 17.92
N VAL A 84 -10.16 -20.46 17.32
CA VAL A 84 -10.17 -19.14 16.66
C VAL A 84 -9.46 -19.27 15.31
N THR A 85 -10.11 -18.81 14.24
CA THR A 85 -9.49 -18.73 12.91
C THR A 85 -9.82 -17.37 12.33
N ASN A 86 -8.85 -16.47 12.37
CA ASN A 86 -9.07 -15.09 11.98
C ASN A 86 -8.72 -14.84 10.50
N ILE A 87 -9.61 -14.11 9.83
CA ILE A 87 -9.40 -13.50 8.52
C ILE A 87 -9.68 -11.99 8.58
N THR A 88 -9.18 -11.23 7.62
CA THR A 88 -9.51 -9.78 7.52
C THR A 88 -10.17 -9.42 6.18
N PRO A 89 -11.43 -9.81 5.92
CA PRO A 89 -12.14 -9.40 4.72
C PRO A 89 -12.32 -7.88 4.66
N GLU A 90 -12.70 -7.40 3.48
CA GLU A 90 -13.18 -6.04 3.30
C GLU A 90 -14.36 -5.74 4.25
N SER A 91 -14.41 -4.53 4.79
CA SER A 91 -15.49 -4.05 5.65
C SER A 91 -16.02 -2.70 5.17
N ALA A 92 -17.10 -2.23 5.79
CA ALA A 92 -17.64 -0.90 5.51
C ALA A 92 -16.59 0.20 5.66
N ASP A 93 -16.75 1.28 4.90
CA ASP A 93 -15.79 2.38 4.85
C ASP A 93 -15.47 2.94 6.26
N GLY A 94 -14.19 3.17 6.49
CA GLY A 94 -13.65 3.64 7.77
C GLY A 94 -13.35 5.13 7.77
N THR A 95 -12.28 5.52 8.48
CA THR A 95 -11.78 6.90 8.44
C THR A 95 -11.12 7.17 7.09
N LEU A 96 -11.50 8.27 6.44
CA LEU A 96 -10.98 8.66 5.14
C LEU A 96 -9.46 8.86 5.17
N GLN A 97 -8.77 8.23 4.23
CA GLN A 97 -7.32 8.37 4.04
C GLN A 97 -7.02 9.00 2.68
N SER A 98 -7.22 10.32 2.59
CA SER A 98 -7.02 11.07 1.35
C SER A 98 -5.55 11.21 0.95
N ALA A 99 -5.28 11.28 -0.35
CA ALA A 99 -3.96 11.57 -0.88
C ALA A 99 -3.50 13.00 -0.52
N ARG A 100 -2.19 13.23 -0.51
CA ARG A 100 -1.65 14.57 -0.26
C ARG A 100 -2.15 15.53 -1.33
N TRP A 101 -2.48 16.75 -0.92
CA TRP A 101 -3.06 17.81 -1.75
C TRP A 101 -4.50 17.60 -2.21
N PHE A 102 -5.15 16.46 -1.90
CA PHE A 102 -6.52 16.23 -2.34
C PHE A 102 -7.46 17.33 -1.85
N ASN A 103 -7.41 17.67 -0.56
CA ASN A 103 -8.24 18.70 0.06
C ASN A 103 -8.03 20.11 -0.55
N TYR A 104 -6.84 20.39 -1.07
CA TYR A 104 -6.58 21.66 -1.75
C TYR A 104 -7.35 21.72 -3.08
N TYR A 105 -7.26 20.66 -3.89
CA TYR A 105 -7.95 20.60 -5.18
C TYR A 105 -9.46 20.39 -5.03
N SER A 106 -9.93 19.60 -4.07
CA SER A 106 -11.36 19.42 -3.81
C SER A 106 -12.03 20.69 -3.26
N GLY A 107 -11.27 21.59 -2.62
CA GLY A 107 -11.76 22.93 -2.28
C GLY A 107 -11.94 23.86 -3.48
N LEU A 108 -11.29 23.55 -4.61
CA LEU A 108 -11.34 24.32 -5.85
C LEU A 108 -12.31 23.75 -6.89
N TYR A 109 -12.60 22.46 -6.85
CA TYR A 109 -13.34 21.75 -7.90
C TYR A 109 -14.40 20.81 -7.32
N ASN A 110 -15.52 20.66 -8.03
CA ASN A 110 -16.63 19.80 -7.60
C ASN A 110 -16.43 18.32 -7.98
N TYR A 111 -15.68 18.05 -9.06
CA TYR A 111 -15.50 16.71 -9.59
C TYR A 111 -14.03 16.36 -9.83
N TYR A 112 -13.73 15.07 -9.75
CA TYR A 112 -12.44 14.50 -10.11
C TYR A 112 -12.59 13.23 -10.96
N HIS A 113 -11.53 12.90 -11.69
CA HIS A 113 -11.35 11.64 -12.40
C HIS A 113 -9.90 11.19 -12.23
N VAL A 114 -9.67 9.95 -11.80
CA VAL A 114 -8.33 9.36 -11.82
C VAL A 114 -8.04 8.86 -13.22
N VAL A 115 -7.01 9.40 -13.86
CA VAL A 115 -6.55 8.97 -15.20
C VAL A 115 -5.66 7.73 -15.08
N SER A 116 -4.79 7.72 -14.08
CA SER A 116 -3.92 6.59 -13.77
C SER A 116 -3.44 6.66 -12.32
N CYS A 117 -3.01 5.52 -11.80
CA CYS A 117 -2.36 5.42 -10.50
C CYS A 117 -1.15 4.51 -10.60
N GLN A 118 0.03 5.02 -10.27
CA GLN A 118 1.23 4.22 -10.13
C GLN A 118 1.33 3.73 -8.69
N TYR A 119 1.38 2.42 -8.49
CA TYR A 119 1.52 1.81 -7.18
C TYR A 119 2.90 1.19 -6.99
N ASN A 120 3.43 1.32 -5.79
CA ASN A 120 4.64 0.66 -5.33
C ASN A 120 4.40 0.15 -3.90
N VAL A 121 4.41 -1.16 -3.75
CA VAL A 121 4.20 -1.87 -2.50
C VAL A 121 5.50 -2.55 -2.12
N PHE A 122 6.06 -2.18 -0.98
CA PHE A 122 7.20 -2.86 -0.37
C PHE A 122 6.70 -3.69 0.80
N VAL A 123 7.11 -4.97 0.85
CA VAL A 123 6.82 -5.86 1.98
C VAL A 123 8.13 -6.46 2.50
N GLU A 124 8.29 -6.46 3.81
CA GLU A 124 9.42 -7.08 4.52
C GLU A 124 8.89 -8.02 5.60
N ASN A 125 9.30 -9.28 5.54
CA ASN A 125 9.08 -10.24 6.62
C ASN A 125 9.97 -9.88 7.81
N LEU A 126 9.35 -9.76 8.98
CA LEU A 126 10.01 -9.44 10.25
C LEU A 126 10.07 -10.66 11.18
N SER A 127 9.54 -11.82 10.75
CA SER A 127 9.46 -13.07 11.52
C SER A 127 10.59 -14.05 11.19
N THR A 128 10.75 -15.06 12.05
CA THR A 128 11.49 -16.30 11.76
C THR A 128 10.65 -17.31 10.98
N GLU A 129 9.35 -17.06 10.85
CA GLU A 129 8.46 -17.84 9.99
C GLU A 129 8.39 -17.24 8.57
N PRO A 130 8.44 -18.05 7.51
CA PRO A 130 8.23 -17.57 6.15
C PRO A 130 6.76 -17.22 5.88
N LEU A 131 6.51 -16.44 4.84
CA LEU A 131 5.15 -16.04 4.46
C LEU A 131 4.99 -15.85 2.94
N TRP A 132 3.75 -15.89 2.49
CA TRP A 132 3.37 -15.58 1.11
C TRP A 132 2.76 -14.19 1.01
N VAL A 133 3.12 -13.47 -0.06
CA VAL A 133 2.53 -12.18 -0.43
C VAL A 133 1.92 -12.30 -1.81
N TYR A 134 0.62 -12.04 -1.93
CA TYR A 134 -0.13 -12.07 -3.17
C TYR A 134 -0.60 -10.68 -3.57
N ARG A 135 -0.54 -10.38 -4.86
CA ARG A 135 -1.11 -9.19 -5.49
C ARG A 135 -2.23 -9.60 -6.43
N LEU A 136 -3.43 -9.09 -6.17
CA LEU A 136 -4.62 -9.27 -6.98
C LEU A 136 -5.28 -7.93 -7.28
N PHE A 137 -6.17 -7.93 -8.26
CA PHE A 137 -7.07 -6.82 -8.54
C PHE A 137 -8.50 -7.33 -8.52
N TYR A 138 -9.42 -6.50 -8.02
CA TYR A 138 -10.85 -6.81 -8.03
C TYR A 138 -11.66 -5.51 -7.95
N ASN A 139 -12.97 -5.64 -8.18
CA ASN A 139 -13.88 -4.50 -8.16
C ASN A 139 -14.68 -4.53 -6.85
N ASP A 140 -15.82 -5.22 -6.84
CA ASP A 140 -16.71 -5.35 -5.68
C ASP A 140 -16.70 -6.76 -5.08
N ASP A 141 -16.60 -7.81 -5.89
CA ASP A 141 -16.45 -9.18 -5.40
C ASP A 141 -15.00 -9.45 -4.99
N GLN A 142 -14.75 -9.44 -3.68
CA GLN A 142 -13.43 -9.73 -3.14
C GLN A 142 -13.04 -11.20 -3.41
N PRO A 143 -11.81 -11.48 -3.87
CA PRO A 143 -11.31 -12.85 -4.00
C PRO A 143 -11.42 -13.60 -2.66
N ASN A 144 -11.93 -14.83 -2.69
CA ASN A 144 -12.26 -15.61 -1.49
C ASN A 144 -11.09 -15.61 -0.49
N THR A 145 -11.32 -15.10 0.72
CA THR A 145 -10.33 -14.98 1.81
C THR A 145 -9.88 -16.33 2.36
N LEU A 146 -10.66 -17.39 2.11
CA LEU A 146 -10.40 -18.76 2.55
C LEU A 146 -9.59 -19.60 1.55
N ALA A 147 -9.30 -19.07 0.36
CA ALA A 147 -8.52 -19.80 -0.64
C ALA A 147 -7.14 -20.23 -0.10
N SER A 148 -6.73 -21.44 -0.47
CA SER A 148 -5.40 -21.97 -0.13
C SER A 148 -4.30 -21.25 -0.91
N ASN A 149 -3.07 -21.35 -0.43
CA ASN A 149 -1.87 -20.86 -1.10
C ASN A 149 -1.73 -21.50 -2.49
N ASP A 150 -2.06 -22.79 -2.64
CA ASP A 150 -2.01 -23.51 -3.91
C ASP A 150 -3.09 -23.01 -4.89
N ASP A 151 -4.33 -22.85 -4.43
CA ASP A 151 -5.43 -22.33 -5.26
C ASP A 151 -5.08 -20.92 -5.78
N MET A 152 -4.60 -20.04 -4.90
CA MET A 152 -4.27 -18.66 -5.25
C MET A 152 -3.14 -18.57 -6.28
N GLN A 153 -2.15 -19.47 -6.22
CA GLN A 153 -1.05 -19.52 -7.20
C GLN A 153 -1.54 -19.91 -8.60
N LEU A 154 -2.67 -20.59 -8.70
CA LEU A 154 -3.28 -21.03 -9.97
C LEU A 154 -4.26 -20.01 -10.54
N TRP A 155 -4.63 -18.97 -9.79
CA TRP A 155 -5.58 -17.96 -10.24
C TRP A 155 -5.00 -17.05 -11.33
N PRO A 156 -5.80 -16.66 -12.34
CA PRO A 156 -5.34 -15.78 -13.40
C PRO A 156 -4.95 -14.40 -12.84
N ASN A 157 -3.90 -13.80 -13.42
CA ASN A 157 -3.41 -12.47 -13.08
C ASN A 157 -2.99 -12.26 -11.61
N THR A 158 -2.83 -13.34 -10.85
CA THR A 158 -2.28 -13.31 -9.49
C THR A 158 -0.76 -13.31 -9.56
N MET A 159 -0.15 -12.32 -8.93
CA MET A 159 1.30 -12.29 -8.72
C MET A 159 1.57 -12.68 -7.28
N TYR A 160 2.58 -13.50 -7.05
CA TYR A 160 2.90 -14.00 -5.72
C TYR A 160 4.41 -13.95 -5.46
N HIS A 161 4.77 -13.79 -4.19
CA HIS A 161 6.15 -13.83 -3.70
C HIS A 161 6.21 -14.66 -2.44
N TYR A 162 7.19 -15.57 -2.39
CA TYR A 162 7.61 -16.22 -1.17
C TYR A 162 8.61 -15.31 -0.45
N LEU A 163 8.30 -14.90 0.78
CA LEU A 163 9.26 -14.19 1.63
C LEU A 163 9.79 -15.15 2.69
N ASP A 164 11.08 -15.41 2.61
CA ASP A 164 11.74 -16.30 3.55
C ASP A 164 11.90 -15.63 4.92
N ARG A 165 12.25 -16.44 5.91
CA ARG A 165 12.50 -16.04 7.29
C ARG A 165 13.59 -14.99 7.40
N ARG A 166 13.50 -14.13 8.41
CA ARG A 166 14.53 -13.13 8.72
C ARG A 166 15.75 -13.73 9.41
N ALA A 167 15.59 -14.87 10.08
CA ALA A 167 16.62 -15.55 10.83
C ALA A 167 16.26 -17.03 11.03
N LEU A 168 17.28 -17.89 11.13
CA LEU A 168 17.18 -19.25 11.64
C LEU A 168 18.32 -19.55 12.63
N ALA A 169 18.05 -20.44 13.58
CA ALA A 169 19.08 -21.02 14.44
C ALA A 169 19.92 -22.02 13.64
N ILE A 170 21.24 -21.93 13.77
CA ILE A 170 22.21 -22.82 13.13
C ILE A 170 23.18 -23.39 14.16
N THR A 171 23.75 -24.55 13.87
CA THR A 171 24.85 -25.12 14.66
C THR A 171 26.17 -24.42 14.35
N GLY A 172 27.21 -24.67 15.16
CA GLY A 172 28.56 -24.13 14.98
C GLY A 172 29.26 -24.59 13.70
N THR A 173 28.68 -25.57 13.00
CA THR A 173 29.11 -26.04 11.68
C THR A 173 28.26 -25.50 10.53
N GLY A 174 27.26 -24.66 10.82
CA GLY A 174 26.42 -23.99 9.83
C GLY A 174 25.22 -24.79 9.33
N LYS A 175 24.80 -25.86 10.03
CA LYS A 175 23.57 -26.61 9.73
C LYS A 175 22.36 -25.97 10.40
N VAL A 176 21.18 -26.03 9.78
CA VAL A 176 19.92 -25.58 10.39
C VAL A 176 19.60 -26.44 11.61
N GLU A 177 19.29 -25.82 12.75
CA GLU A 177 18.80 -26.54 13.92
C GLU A 177 17.29 -26.82 13.75
N VAL A 178 16.91 -28.10 13.79
CA VAL A 178 15.51 -28.54 13.73
C VAL A 178 15.16 -29.23 15.04
N ALA A 179 14.04 -28.83 15.65
CA ALA A 179 13.58 -29.45 16.88
C ALA A 179 13.27 -30.95 16.64
N GLY A 180 14.00 -31.83 17.33
CA GLY A 180 13.74 -33.28 17.32
C GLY A 180 14.55 -34.09 16.31
N GLU A 181 15.42 -33.48 15.51
CA GLU A 181 16.41 -34.22 14.72
C GLU A 181 17.65 -34.52 15.56
N HIS A 182 17.96 -35.81 15.71
CA HIS A 182 19.25 -36.23 16.26
C HIS A 182 20.30 -36.07 15.15
N PRO A 183 21.39 -35.31 15.36
CA PRO A 183 22.37 -35.00 14.32
C PRO A 183 23.26 -36.18 13.90
N ASP A 184 23.13 -37.33 14.56
CA ASP A 184 23.91 -38.53 14.26
C ASP A 184 23.09 -39.67 13.64
N ASP A 185 23.65 -40.25 12.59
CA ASP A 185 23.23 -41.49 11.89
C ASP A 185 23.26 -42.76 12.80
N THR A 186 23.49 -42.63 14.10
CA THR A 186 23.69 -43.76 15.03
C THR A 186 22.41 -44.27 15.70
N ILE A 187 21.25 -43.65 15.49
CA ILE A 187 20.00 -44.08 16.13
C ILE A 187 19.18 -45.00 15.22
N ASN A 188 19.68 -46.22 15.07
CA ASN A 188 18.86 -47.40 14.80
C ASN A 188 19.29 -48.55 15.73
N ALA A 189 19.56 -48.22 16.99
CA ALA A 189 19.81 -49.21 18.03
C ALA A 189 18.57 -49.30 18.92
N GLU A 190 17.80 -50.40 18.80
CA GLU A 190 16.58 -50.69 19.57
C GLU A 190 16.80 -50.87 21.10
N ASN A 191 17.92 -50.37 21.65
CA ASN A 191 18.27 -50.52 23.06
C ASN A 191 19.25 -49.45 23.55
N ILE A 192 18.89 -48.17 23.41
CA ILE A 192 19.58 -47.09 24.11
C ILE A 192 18.58 -46.37 25.01
N ASN A 193 18.71 -46.59 26.31
CA ASN A 193 18.14 -45.74 27.36
C ASN A 193 18.94 -44.43 27.41
N SER A 194 18.78 -43.56 26.41
CA SER A 194 19.35 -42.21 26.47
C SER A 194 18.39 -41.31 27.25
N THR A 195 18.77 -40.94 28.47
CA THR A 195 18.09 -39.95 29.32
C THR A 195 18.65 -38.53 29.14
N ALA A 196 19.47 -38.29 28.12
CA ALA A 196 20.00 -36.96 27.86
C ALA A 196 19.02 -36.18 26.96
N LEU A 197 18.22 -35.31 27.58
CA LEU A 197 17.76 -34.09 26.92
C LEU A 197 19.03 -33.26 26.66
N ILE A 198 19.67 -33.45 25.51
CA ILE A 198 20.70 -32.54 25.04
C ILE A 198 19.93 -31.30 24.61
N ASP A 199 20.19 -30.16 25.24
CA ASP A 199 19.60 -28.89 24.82
C ASP A 199 19.81 -28.73 23.32
N ASN A 200 18.72 -28.72 22.53
CA ASN A 200 18.73 -28.71 21.05
C ASN A 200 19.32 -27.42 20.45
N PHE A 201 19.78 -26.49 21.29
CA PHE A 201 20.32 -25.20 20.88
C PHE A 201 21.69 -25.03 21.50
N GLU A 202 22.72 -24.87 20.66
CA GLU A 202 24.08 -24.63 21.14
C GLU A 202 24.17 -23.26 21.85
N ASN A 203 24.96 -23.18 22.93
CA ASN A 203 25.20 -21.93 23.63
C ASN A 203 26.06 -20.99 22.77
N THR A 204 25.46 -20.02 22.05
CA THR A 204 26.02 -18.73 21.54
C THR A 204 25.10 -18.14 20.44
N ASN A 205 25.40 -16.92 19.93
CA ASN A 205 24.65 -16.29 18.84
C ASN A 205 24.92 -16.97 17.49
N MET A 206 24.26 -18.10 17.24
CA MET A 206 24.38 -18.81 15.97
C MET A 206 23.12 -18.59 15.11
N VAL A 207 22.99 -17.37 14.58
CA VAL A 207 21.88 -16.97 13.72
C VAL A 207 22.37 -16.76 12.30
N ALA A 208 21.70 -17.40 11.33
CA ALA A 208 21.93 -17.17 9.91
C ALA A 208 20.68 -16.65 9.20
N ASN A 209 20.88 -15.92 8.12
CA ASN A 209 19.85 -15.61 7.14
C ASN A 209 20.49 -15.62 5.74
N ASN A 210 19.96 -16.47 4.86
CA ASN A 210 20.34 -16.51 3.44
C ASN A 210 19.11 -16.37 2.51
N GLY A 211 17.95 -16.05 3.07
CA GLY A 211 16.67 -15.99 2.38
C GLY A 211 16.31 -14.58 1.90
N VAL A 212 15.39 -14.52 0.92
CA VAL A 212 14.81 -13.26 0.46
C VAL A 212 13.64 -12.89 1.36
N SER A 213 13.89 -12.07 2.38
CA SER A 213 12.87 -11.66 3.35
C SER A 213 12.08 -10.41 2.94
N LYS A 214 12.22 -9.92 1.70
CA LYS A 214 11.56 -8.70 1.21
C LYS A 214 11.20 -8.77 -0.26
N CYS A 215 10.10 -8.14 -0.66
CA CYS A 215 9.75 -7.94 -2.06
C CYS A 215 9.26 -6.51 -2.33
N VAL A 216 9.31 -6.14 -3.60
CA VAL A 216 8.70 -4.91 -4.12
C VAL A 216 7.79 -5.31 -5.26
N ILE A 217 6.54 -4.87 -5.17
CA ILE A 217 5.50 -5.09 -6.16
C ILE A 217 5.10 -3.72 -6.69
N SER A 218 5.31 -3.47 -7.98
CA SER A 218 5.02 -2.18 -8.59
C SER A 218 4.28 -2.36 -9.90
N GLY A 219 3.47 -1.36 -10.24
CA GLY A 219 2.81 -1.29 -11.52
C GLY A 219 2.04 0.00 -11.70
N GLU A 220 1.31 0.07 -12.80
CA GLU A 220 0.44 1.18 -13.14
C GLU A 220 -0.95 0.63 -13.36
N TYR A 221 -1.92 1.35 -12.80
CA TYR A 221 -3.33 1.22 -13.08
C TYR A 221 -3.74 2.33 -14.03
N ARG A 222 -4.56 1.99 -15.03
CA ARG A 222 -5.28 2.91 -15.89
C ARG A 222 -6.77 2.63 -15.81
N THR A 223 -7.57 3.67 -15.97
CA THR A 223 -9.02 3.58 -15.88
C THR A 223 -9.58 2.52 -16.84
N GLY A 224 -10.29 1.54 -16.30
CA GLY A 224 -10.89 0.44 -17.06
C GLY A 224 -9.91 -0.65 -17.51
N GLN A 225 -8.72 -0.72 -16.92
CA GLN A 225 -7.73 -1.76 -17.23
C GLN A 225 -8.15 -3.15 -16.73
N HIS A 226 -8.87 -3.25 -15.61
CA HIS A 226 -9.19 -4.55 -15.03
C HIS A 226 -10.49 -5.12 -15.58
N THR A 227 -10.55 -6.45 -15.65
CA THR A 227 -11.72 -7.18 -16.14
C THR A 227 -12.91 -6.88 -15.26
N ARG A 228 -13.98 -6.39 -15.87
CA ARG A 228 -15.24 -6.07 -15.20
C ARG A 228 -16.34 -7.04 -15.62
N GLU A 229 -17.26 -7.25 -14.71
CA GLU A 229 -18.49 -7.99 -15.02
C GLU A 229 -19.51 -7.09 -15.71
N ILE A 230 -20.39 -7.68 -16.53
CA ILE A 230 -21.42 -6.93 -17.28
C ILE A 230 -22.34 -6.14 -16.33
N ARG A 231 -22.64 -6.69 -15.15
CA ARG A 231 -23.49 -6.01 -14.16
C ARG A 231 -22.90 -4.68 -13.66
N LEU A 232 -21.59 -4.49 -13.79
CA LEU A 232 -20.87 -3.29 -13.35
C LEU A 232 -20.86 -2.18 -14.39
N ASP A 233 -21.29 -2.45 -15.63
CA ASP A 233 -21.32 -1.44 -16.69
C ASP A 233 -22.23 -0.24 -16.33
N SER A 234 -23.27 -0.48 -15.53
CA SER A 234 -24.18 0.58 -15.04
C SER A 234 -23.55 1.53 -14.02
N SER A 235 -22.47 1.10 -13.36
CA SER A 235 -21.75 1.86 -12.34
C SER A 235 -20.55 2.62 -12.92
N VAL A 236 -20.32 2.48 -14.24
CA VAL A 236 -19.24 3.19 -14.93
C VAL A 236 -19.64 4.65 -15.10
N GLU A 237 -19.01 5.52 -14.32
CA GLU A 237 -19.11 6.96 -14.47
C GLU A 237 -17.70 7.55 -14.60
N ASN A 238 -17.52 8.45 -15.56
CA ASN A 238 -16.22 9.09 -15.77
C ASN A 238 -15.89 10.10 -14.67
N TRP A 239 -16.90 10.71 -14.04
CA TRP A 239 -16.71 11.81 -13.10
C TRP A 239 -17.24 11.43 -11.72
N THR A 240 -16.44 11.68 -10.69
CA THR A 240 -16.82 11.45 -9.30
C THR A 240 -16.84 12.76 -8.54
N ALA A 241 -17.87 12.99 -7.73
CA ALA A 241 -17.93 14.17 -6.88
C ALA A 241 -16.80 14.12 -5.85
N THR A 242 -16.19 15.26 -5.52
CA THR A 242 -15.00 15.33 -4.65
C THR A 242 -15.24 14.93 -3.18
N ASN A 243 -16.49 14.67 -2.80
CA ASN A 243 -16.90 14.21 -1.48
C ASN A 243 -17.36 12.73 -1.45
N THR A 244 -17.21 11.99 -2.55
CA THR A 244 -17.59 10.57 -2.61
C THR A 244 -16.51 9.72 -3.28
N ASN A 245 -16.57 8.41 -3.03
CA ASN A 245 -15.82 7.41 -3.79
C ASN A 245 -16.50 7.13 -5.15
N PRO A 246 -15.75 6.71 -6.18
CA PRO A 246 -16.34 6.28 -7.45
C PRO A 246 -17.25 5.06 -7.26
N LEU A 247 -18.36 5.00 -8.00
CA LEU A 247 -19.33 3.89 -7.91
C LEU A 247 -18.76 2.55 -8.37
N LEU A 248 -17.89 2.56 -9.38
CA LEU A 248 -17.11 1.40 -9.80
C LEU A 248 -15.72 1.48 -9.16
N PRO A 249 -15.48 0.77 -8.05
CA PRO A 249 -14.15 0.70 -7.49
C PRO A 249 -13.30 -0.27 -8.31
N GLU A 250 -12.04 0.10 -8.57
CA GLU A 250 -11.01 -0.83 -9.00
C GLU A 250 -9.93 -0.83 -7.90
N LYS A 251 -9.75 -1.97 -7.24
CA LYS A 251 -8.97 -2.10 -6.01
C LYS A 251 -7.75 -2.98 -6.22
N LEU A 252 -6.65 -2.57 -5.63
CA LEU A 252 -5.45 -3.38 -5.42
C LEU A 252 -5.60 -4.14 -4.11
N LEU A 253 -5.51 -5.46 -4.18
CA LEU A 253 -5.45 -6.34 -3.02
C LEU A 253 -4.03 -6.85 -2.83
N ILE A 254 -3.46 -6.60 -1.66
CA ILE A 254 -2.25 -7.26 -1.17
C ILE A 254 -2.67 -8.20 -0.05
N ARG A 255 -2.66 -9.50 -0.32
CA ARG A 255 -2.98 -10.54 0.66
C ARG A 255 -1.71 -11.16 1.18
N VAL A 256 -1.54 -11.18 2.51
CA VAL A 256 -0.43 -11.86 3.18
C VAL A 256 -0.96 -13.10 3.89
N LYS A 257 -0.33 -14.24 3.67
CA LYS A 257 -0.71 -15.54 4.24
C LYS A 257 0.50 -16.24 4.85
N PRO A 258 0.30 -17.03 5.94
CA PRO A 258 1.32 -17.95 6.41
C PRO A 258 1.60 -19.04 5.37
N VAL A 259 2.73 -19.72 5.48
CA VAL A 259 3.03 -20.88 4.62
C VAL A 259 2.13 -22.05 4.97
N ASN A 260 1.91 -22.31 6.26
CA ASN A 260 0.90 -23.24 6.71
C ASN A 260 -0.49 -22.60 6.64
N ASP A 261 -1.23 -22.91 5.59
CA ASP A 261 -2.60 -22.46 5.36
C ASP A 261 -3.62 -23.56 5.65
N THR A 262 -3.36 -24.36 6.69
CA THR A 262 -4.35 -25.34 7.13
C THR A 262 -5.57 -24.63 7.69
N VAL A 263 -6.75 -24.89 7.11
CA VAL A 263 -8.04 -24.47 7.67
C VAL A 263 -8.78 -25.68 8.25
N ARG A 264 -9.07 -25.64 9.54
CA ARG A 264 -10.03 -26.55 10.19
C ARG A 264 -11.09 -25.75 10.92
N LEU A 265 -12.28 -25.68 10.34
CA LEU A 265 -13.40 -24.96 10.94
C LEU A 265 -13.86 -25.66 12.23
N ASN A 266 -14.15 -24.87 13.26
CA ASN A 266 -14.66 -25.32 14.57
C ASN A 266 -13.74 -26.29 15.30
N SER A 267 -12.43 -26.14 15.16
CA SER A 267 -11.42 -26.95 15.82
C SER A 267 -10.77 -26.22 16.98
N ALA A 268 -10.62 -26.88 18.14
CA ALA A 268 -9.92 -26.30 19.30
C ALA A 268 -8.40 -26.11 19.08
N THR A 269 -7.84 -26.63 17.99
CA THR A 269 -6.44 -26.46 17.62
C THR A 269 -6.29 -25.32 16.62
N SER A 270 -5.57 -24.26 17.01
CA SER A 270 -5.11 -23.21 16.08
C SER A 270 -4.24 -23.82 14.99
N SER A 271 -4.43 -23.42 13.73
CA SER A 271 -3.70 -23.97 12.58
C SER A 271 -3.08 -22.90 11.68
N GLY A 272 -3.13 -21.63 12.06
CA GLY A 272 -2.41 -20.54 11.39
C GLY A 272 -1.06 -20.28 12.04
N ASP A 273 -0.15 -19.65 11.30
CA ASP A 273 1.14 -19.19 11.83
C ASP A 273 1.11 -17.69 12.14
N ASP A 274 2.10 -17.23 12.91
CA ASP A 274 2.32 -15.82 13.20
C ASP A 274 2.67 -15.02 11.95
N LEU A 275 1.98 -13.90 11.75
CA LEU A 275 2.27 -12.94 10.69
C LEU A 275 2.91 -11.68 11.27
N LYS A 276 4.24 -11.59 11.14
CA LYS A 276 5.03 -10.43 11.55
C LYS A 276 5.73 -9.81 10.34
N TYR A 277 5.24 -8.67 9.87
CA TYR A 277 5.77 -8.03 8.66
C TYR A 277 5.55 -6.52 8.64
N LYS A 278 6.31 -5.82 7.80
CA LYS A 278 6.11 -4.41 7.45
C LYS A 278 5.63 -4.30 6.02
N ILE A 279 4.60 -3.49 5.78
CA ILE A 279 4.17 -3.09 4.44
C ILE A 279 4.24 -1.57 4.31
N VAL A 280 4.84 -1.11 3.21
CA VAL A 280 4.88 0.31 2.82
C VAL A 280 4.24 0.43 1.44
N VAL A 281 3.16 1.18 1.36
CA VAL A 281 2.44 1.41 0.10
C VAL A 281 2.61 2.86 -0.30
N LYS A 282 2.99 3.06 -1.56
CA LYS A 282 3.06 4.36 -2.20
C LYS A 282 2.17 4.35 -3.43
N LEU A 283 1.21 5.27 -3.49
CA LEU A 283 0.32 5.45 -4.63
C LEU A 283 0.53 6.85 -5.17
N ASN A 284 0.80 6.98 -6.46
CA ASN A 284 0.91 8.27 -7.14
C ASN A 284 -0.23 8.37 -8.14
N TYR A 285 -1.26 9.13 -7.78
CA TYR A 285 -2.43 9.36 -8.62
C TYR A 285 -2.15 10.49 -9.61
N LEU A 286 -2.50 10.29 -10.88
CA LEU A 286 -2.69 11.38 -11.84
C LEU A 286 -4.20 11.64 -11.97
N VAL A 287 -4.62 12.83 -11.57
CA VAL A 287 -6.03 13.16 -11.41
C VAL A 287 -6.37 14.40 -12.20
N GLU A 288 -7.46 14.33 -12.96
CA GLU A 288 -8.12 15.47 -13.57
C GLU A 288 -9.17 16.00 -12.58
N PHE A 289 -9.06 17.26 -12.19
CA PHE A 289 -10.12 17.96 -11.48
C PHE A 289 -10.88 18.87 -12.43
N LYS A 290 -12.19 18.98 -12.23
CA LYS A 290 -13.05 19.74 -13.13
C LYS A 290 -14.22 20.37 -12.40
N GLU A 291 -14.74 21.40 -13.04
CA GLU A 291 -15.90 22.17 -12.61
C GLU A 291 -15.63 22.96 -11.33
N LEU A 292 -15.30 24.24 -11.50
CA LEU A 292 -15.20 25.18 -10.39
C LEU A 292 -16.57 25.37 -9.72
N PRO A 293 -16.62 25.47 -8.38
CA PRO A 293 -17.75 26.02 -7.64
C PRO A 293 -18.17 27.38 -8.19
N VAL A 294 -19.46 27.67 -8.16
CA VAL A 294 -20.04 28.90 -8.73
C VAL A 294 -19.36 30.16 -8.18
N GLY A 295 -19.05 30.18 -6.88
CA GLY A 295 -18.39 31.32 -6.23
C GLY A 295 -16.94 31.57 -6.68
N LEU A 296 -16.25 30.55 -7.22
CA LEU A 296 -14.92 30.69 -7.80
C LEU A 296 -14.98 31.02 -9.30
N ARG A 297 -16.00 30.51 -10.01
CA ARG A 297 -16.24 30.82 -11.42
C ARG A 297 -16.70 32.27 -11.63
N TYR A 298 -17.55 32.76 -10.73
CA TYR A 298 -18.13 34.10 -10.78
C TYR A 298 -17.95 34.78 -9.41
N PRO A 299 -16.73 35.26 -9.09
CA PRO A 299 -16.45 35.82 -7.78
C PRO A 299 -17.23 37.13 -7.54
N VAL A 300 -17.97 37.16 -6.44
CA VAL A 300 -18.72 38.35 -5.98
C VAL A 300 -17.98 39.13 -4.88
N GLN A 301 -16.89 38.57 -4.35
CA GLN A 301 -16.02 39.17 -3.35
C GLN A 301 -14.61 39.39 -3.94
N ARG A 302 -13.87 40.36 -3.39
CA ARG A 302 -12.50 40.67 -3.86
C ARG A 302 -11.53 39.49 -3.71
N GLN A 303 -11.72 38.66 -2.69
CA GLN A 303 -10.89 37.48 -2.38
C GLN A 303 -11.83 36.28 -2.18
N PRO A 304 -12.16 35.53 -3.25
CA PRO A 304 -13.19 34.48 -3.20
C PRO A 304 -12.72 33.16 -2.55
N LEU A 305 -11.41 33.01 -2.28
CA LEU A 305 -10.83 31.84 -1.64
C LEU A 305 -9.73 32.26 -0.66
N THR A 306 -9.65 31.58 0.48
CA THR A 306 -8.50 31.65 1.40
C THR A 306 -7.98 30.25 1.63
N VAL A 307 -6.66 30.07 1.49
CA VAL A 307 -5.97 28.80 1.77
C VAL A 307 -5.23 28.96 3.09
N THR A 308 -5.55 28.09 4.05
CA THR A 308 -4.84 28.05 5.34
C THR A 308 -3.80 26.94 5.28
N ILE A 309 -2.53 27.29 5.46
CA ILE A 309 -1.45 26.33 5.59
C ILE A 309 -1.45 25.84 7.04
N ALA A 310 -1.40 24.52 7.23
CA ALA A 310 -1.25 23.95 8.57
C ALA A 310 0.07 24.44 9.19
N ALA A 311 0.07 24.70 10.49
CA ALA A 311 1.29 25.10 11.18
C ALA A 311 2.36 24.01 11.02
N ASP A 312 3.63 24.42 10.89
CA ASP A 312 4.75 23.50 10.86
C ASP A 312 4.75 22.70 12.16
N VAL A 313 4.67 21.37 12.03
CA VAL A 313 4.93 20.48 13.16
C VAL A 313 6.42 20.20 13.11
N GLU A 314 7.19 20.74 14.07
CA GLU A 314 8.57 20.31 14.25
C GLU A 314 8.56 18.79 14.46
N SER A 315 9.20 18.04 13.57
CA SER A 315 9.37 16.60 13.78
C SER A 315 10.33 16.42 14.95
N THR A 316 9.80 16.15 16.14
CA THR A 316 10.61 15.61 17.22
C THR A 316 11.07 14.22 16.79
N ASN A 317 12.33 14.13 16.35
CA ASN A 317 13.02 12.86 16.16
C ASN A 317 13.05 12.06 17.47
#